data_AF-A0A0D7WXJ0-F1
#
_entry.id   AF-A0A0D7WXJ0-F1
#
_cell.length_a   1.000
_cell.length_b   1.000
_cell.length_c   1.000
_cell.angle_alpha   90.00
_cell.angle_beta   90.00
_cell.angle_gamma   90.00
#
_symmetry.space_group_name_H-M   'P 1'
#
loop_
_entity.id
_entity.type
_entity.pdbx_description
1 polymer ?
#
loop_
_entity_poly.entity_id
_entity_poly.type
_entity_poly.pdbx_seq_one_letter_code
_entity_poly.pdbx_strand_id
1 'polypeptide(L)'
;MRQWKGRQVILYHGNNGHTQKVRGTIEKWDDTHKCVILGPKMLSIPFENITYITMLPPGRERRSRHPAKLNSIGYVMSVPLQFDNAILFQSAVTVWKEDQLIAYNTKLTSHTDYDVVLDDGQTLSKEGHLFVVRSLHGEL
;
A
#
# COMPACT_ATOMS: atom_id res chain seq x y z
N MET A 1 -8.04 2.13 -26.01
CA MET A 1 -7.48 3.26 -25.23
C MET A 1 -6.63 2.79 -24.04
N ARG A 2 -5.61 1.94 -24.26
CA ARG A 2 -4.80 1.33 -23.18
C ARG A 2 -3.69 2.23 -22.61
N GLN A 3 -3.34 3.31 -23.32
CA GLN A 3 -2.25 4.22 -22.96
C GLN A 3 -2.52 5.08 -21.71
N TRP A 4 -3.75 5.11 -21.24
CA TRP A 4 -4.17 5.93 -20.11
C TRP A 4 -4.07 5.21 -18.76
N LYS A 5 -3.94 3.87 -18.77
CA LYS A 5 -3.76 3.06 -17.56
C LYS A 5 -2.48 3.47 -16.83
N GLY A 6 -2.58 3.76 -15.54
CA GLY A 6 -1.48 4.22 -14.69
C GLY A 6 -1.16 5.72 -14.80
N ARG A 7 -1.85 6.49 -15.65
CA ARG A 7 -1.62 7.95 -15.76
C ARG A 7 -2.50 8.72 -14.79
N GLN A 8 -1.94 9.77 -14.19
CA GLN A 8 -2.72 10.76 -13.46
C GLN A 8 -3.45 11.67 -14.45
N VAL A 9 -4.77 11.76 -14.28
CA VAL A 9 -5.63 12.63 -15.09
C VAL A 9 -6.49 13.50 -14.20
N ILE A 10 -6.96 14.63 -14.76
CA ILE A 10 -8.15 15.29 -14.25
C ILE A 10 -9.30 14.92 -15.19
N LEU A 11 -10.31 14.31 -14.61
CA LEU A 11 -11.53 13.93 -15.28
C LEU A 11 -12.62 14.91 -14.85
N TYR A 12 -13.24 15.55 -15.83
CA TYR A 12 -14.40 16.41 -15.62
C TYR A 12 -15.64 15.60 -15.93
N HIS A 13 -16.47 15.38 -14.92
CA HIS A 13 -17.74 14.69 -15.09
C HIS A 13 -18.89 15.59 -14.67
N GLY A 14 -19.97 15.55 -15.43
CA GLY A 14 -21.14 16.38 -15.21
C GLY A 14 -22.35 15.51 -14.94
N ASN A 15 -23.10 15.83 -13.90
CA ASN A 15 -24.46 15.31 -13.73
C ASN A 15 -25.37 16.50 -13.44
N ASN A 16 -26.43 16.68 -14.22
CA ASN A 16 -27.42 17.75 -14.07
C ASN A 16 -26.87 19.18 -14.09
N GLY A 17 -26.00 19.51 -15.06
CA GLY A 17 -25.55 20.88 -15.31
C GLY A 17 -24.40 21.38 -14.44
N HIS A 18 -23.97 20.62 -13.42
CA HIS A 18 -22.78 20.93 -12.63
C HIS A 18 -21.59 20.06 -13.05
N THR A 19 -20.52 20.70 -13.54
CA THR A 19 -19.27 20.00 -13.89
C THR A 19 -18.39 19.84 -12.66
N GLN A 20 -18.18 18.61 -12.22
CA GLN A 20 -17.28 18.27 -11.12
C GLN A 20 -15.94 17.74 -11.66
N LYS A 21 -14.85 18.28 -11.11
CA LYS A 21 -13.50 17.82 -11.43
C LYS A 21 -13.06 16.76 -10.42
N VAL A 22 -12.62 15.61 -10.92
CA VAL A 22 -12.03 14.54 -10.14
C VAL A 22 -10.61 14.31 -10.63
N ARG A 23 -9.66 14.32 -9.72
CA ARG A 23 -8.28 13.99 -10.00
C ARG A 23 -7.99 12.59 -9.48
N GLY A 24 -7.42 11.73 -10.33
CA GLY A 24 -7.09 10.36 -9.96
C GLY A 24 -6.14 9.70 -10.95
N THR A 25 -5.63 8.54 -10.57
CA THR A 25 -4.89 7.67 -11.48
C THR A 25 -5.88 6.72 -12.14
N ILE A 26 -5.85 6.59 -13.47
CA ILE A 26 -6.69 5.61 -14.16
C ILE A 26 -6.13 4.22 -13.87
N GLU A 27 -6.77 3.47 -12.98
CA GLU A 27 -6.38 2.11 -12.61
C GLU A 27 -6.87 1.10 -13.66
N LYS A 28 -8.11 1.28 -14.11
CA LYS A 28 -8.73 0.40 -15.09
C LYS A 28 -9.60 1.22 -16.04
N TRP A 29 -9.50 0.87 -17.31
CA TRP A 29 -10.38 1.34 -18.37
C TRP A 29 -11.23 0.16 -18.80
N ASP A 30 -12.53 0.19 -18.48
CA ASP A 30 -13.46 -0.90 -18.78
C ASP A 30 -14.32 -0.51 -19.98
N ASP A 31 -13.88 -0.94 -21.17
CA ASP A 31 -14.61 -0.68 -22.42
C ASP A 31 -15.94 -1.46 -22.47
N THR A 32 -16.03 -2.60 -21.76
CA THR A 32 -17.24 -3.46 -21.72
C THR A 32 -18.36 -2.80 -20.93
N HIS A 33 -18.04 -2.27 -19.74
CA HIS A 33 -18.99 -1.56 -18.88
C HIS A 33 -19.03 -0.05 -19.16
N LYS A 34 -18.31 0.41 -20.19
CA LYS A 34 -18.17 1.82 -20.60
C LYS A 34 -17.84 2.74 -19.42
N CYS A 35 -16.86 2.38 -18.59
CA CYS A 35 -16.48 3.16 -17.42
C CYS A 35 -14.96 3.24 -17.19
N VAL A 36 -14.53 4.32 -16.52
CA VAL A 36 -13.16 4.53 -16.05
C VAL A 36 -13.13 4.34 -14.55
N ILE A 37 -12.16 3.58 -14.04
CA ILE A 37 -11.91 3.43 -12.61
C ILE A 37 -10.71 4.29 -12.22
N LEU A 38 -10.94 5.23 -11.31
CA LEU A 38 -9.92 6.10 -10.75
C LEU A 38 -9.48 5.64 -9.35
N GLY A 39 -8.21 5.30 -9.19
CA GLY A 39 -7.57 5.04 -7.89
C GLY A 39 -7.14 6.35 -7.19
N PRO A 40 -6.96 6.35 -5.85
CA PRO A 40 -7.00 5.22 -4.91
C PRO A 40 -8.38 4.93 -4.30
N LYS A 41 -9.39 5.77 -4.56
CA LYS A 41 -10.76 5.57 -4.03
C LYS A 41 -11.61 4.57 -4.84
N MET A 42 -11.03 3.94 -5.86
CA MET A 42 -11.72 3.03 -6.80
C MET A 42 -13.03 3.62 -7.34
N LEU A 43 -13.00 4.90 -7.70
CA LEU A 43 -14.18 5.60 -8.18
C LEU A 43 -14.45 5.18 -9.62
N SER A 44 -15.58 4.51 -9.84
CA SER A 44 -16.07 4.17 -11.18
C SER A 44 -16.86 5.33 -11.76
N ILE A 45 -16.43 5.85 -12.91
CA ILE A 45 -17.09 6.93 -13.63
C ILE A 45 -17.53 6.41 -15.01
N PRO A 46 -18.84 6.33 -15.30
CA PRO A 46 -19.35 5.97 -16.62
C PRO A 46 -18.93 7.00 -17.67
N PHE A 47 -18.61 6.56 -18.89
CA PHE A 47 -18.21 7.43 -20.00
C PHE A 47 -19.26 8.48 -20.35
N GLU A 48 -20.53 8.15 -20.17
CA GLU A 48 -21.68 9.04 -20.43
C GLU A 48 -21.62 10.31 -19.58
N ASN A 49 -21.00 10.23 -18.40
CA ASN A 49 -20.87 11.37 -17.50
C ASN A 49 -19.56 12.13 -17.73
N ILE A 50 -18.62 11.62 -18.53
CA ILE A 50 -17.31 12.23 -18.78
C ILE A 50 -17.46 13.34 -19.82
N THR A 51 -17.27 14.58 -19.39
CA THR A 51 -17.29 15.75 -20.28
C THR A 51 -15.97 15.88 -21.04
N TYR A 52 -14.83 15.80 -20.33
CA TYR A 52 -13.50 15.76 -20.94
C TYR A 52 -12.44 15.24 -19.95
N ILE A 53 -11.36 14.67 -20.49
CA ILE A 53 -10.22 14.15 -19.72
C ILE A 53 -8.97 14.93 -20.12
N THR A 54 -8.30 15.56 -19.16
CA THR A 54 -7.00 16.20 -19.38
C THR A 54 -5.89 15.44 -18.68
N MET A 55 -4.77 15.24 -19.39
CA MET A 55 -3.53 14.79 -18.78
C MET A 55 -3.03 15.85 -17.83
N LEU A 56 -2.55 15.44 -16.65
CA LEU A 56 -1.75 16.33 -15.85
C LEU A 56 -0.40 16.58 -16.54
N PRO A 57 0.14 17.81 -16.54
CA PRO A 57 1.49 18.06 -17.04
C PRO A 57 2.51 17.24 -16.26
N PRO A 58 3.51 16.63 -16.93
CA PRO A 58 4.61 15.96 -16.25
C PRO A 58 5.30 16.97 -15.31
N GLY A 59 5.42 16.63 -14.03
CA GLY A 59 5.97 17.53 -12.99
C GLY A 59 4.95 18.17 -12.04
N ARG A 60 3.63 18.08 -12.33
CA ARG A 60 2.55 18.35 -11.34
C ARG A 60 1.82 17.10 -10.89
N GLU A 61 2.29 15.94 -11.32
CA GLU A 61 1.98 14.70 -10.64
C GLU A 61 2.22 14.97 -9.16
N ARG A 62 1.18 14.83 -8.34
CA ARG A 62 1.42 14.63 -6.92
C ARG A 62 2.34 13.45 -6.98
N ARG A 63 3.62 13.65 -6.61
CA ARG A 63 4.55 12.57 -6.30
C ARG A 63 3.64 11.52 -5.74
N SER A 64 3.41 10.44 -6.50
CA SER A 64 2.66 9.32 -5.98
C SER A 64 3.30 9.17 -4.63
N ARG A 65 2.56 9.44 -3.52
CA ARG A 65 3.08 9.12 -2.20
C ARG A 65 3.46 7.68 -2.41
N HIS A 66 4.75 7.43 -2.58
CA HIS A 66 5.19 6.08 -2.81
C HIS A 66 4.66 5.42 -1.54
N PRO A 67 3.82 4.37 -1.64
CA PRO A 67 3.40 3.68 -0.43
C PRO A 67 4.69 3.41 0.31
N ALA A 68 4.83 4.00 1.51
CA ALA A 68 6.10 4.27 2.15
C ALA A 68 7.02 3.07 1.89
N LYS A 69 8.03 3.28 1.03
CA LYS A 69 8.83 2.15 0.57
C LYS A 69 9.52 1.60 1.81
N LEU A 70 9.21 0.35 2.14
CA LEU A 70 9.93 -0.38 3.18
C LEU A 70 11.42 -0.24 2.86
N ASN A 71 12.20 0.26 3.81
CA ASN A 71 13.64 0.38 3.62
C ASN A 71 14.21 -0.97 3.14
N SER A 72 15.14 -0.92 2.18
CA SER A 72 15.89 -2.10 1.73
C SER A 72 16.72 -2.72 2.86
N ILE A 73 16.93 -1.96 3.93
CA ILE A 73 17.61 -2.37 5.16
C ILE A 73 16.54 -2.86 6.14
N GLY A 74 16.50 -4.17 6.35
CA GLY A 74 15.77 -4.79 7.45
C GLY A 74 16.68 -4.96 8.65
N TYR A 75 16.16 -4.70 9.85
CA TYR A 75 16.86 -4.95 11.10
C TYR A 75 16.37 -6.27 11.68
N VAL A 76 17.31 -7.19 11.91
CA VAL A 76 17.02 -8.45 12.62
C VAL A 76 16.80 -8.11 14.09
N MET A 77 15.65 -8.51 14.62
CA MET A 77 15.30 -8.36 16.02
C MET A 77 15.86 -9.53 16.81
N SER A 78 16.65 -9.23 17.84
CA SER A 78 17.23 -10.22 18.75
C SER A 78 17.05 -9.84 20.22
N VAL A 79 16.79 -8.56 20.52
CA VAL A 79 16.67 -8.05 21.88
C VAL A 79 15.19 -7.90 22.25
N PRO A 80 14.74 -8.29 23.47
CA PRO A 80 13.34 -8.18 23.90
C PRO A 80 12.71 -6.81 23.61
N LEU A 81 13.43 -5.71 23.91
CA LEU A 81 12.97 -4.34 23.67
C LEU A 81 12.61 -4.05 22.20
N GLN A 82 13.24 -4.73 21.23
CA GLN A 82 12.91 -4.56 19.81
C GLN A 82 11.55 -5.18 19.49
N PHE A 83 11.21 -6.32 20.12
CA PHE A 83 9.90 -6.96 19.99
C PHE A 83 8.82 -6.12 20.69
N ASP A 84 9.10 -5.60 21.87
CA ASP A 84 8.20 -4.66 22.58
C ASP A 84 7.86 -3.45 21.70
N ASN A 85 8.88 -2.83 21.11
CA ASN A 85 8.71 -1.70 20.19
C ASN A 85 7.92 -2.12 18.93
N ALA A 86 8.20 -3.30 18.37
CA ALA A 86 7.49 -3.78 17.20
C ALA A 86 5.99 -3.98 17.49
N ILE A 87 5.62 -4.47 18.67
CA ILE A 87 4.23 -4.63 19.12
C ILE A 87 3.60 -3.26 19.36
N LEU A 88 4.27 -2.39 20.13
CA LEU A 88 3.78 -1.06 20.50
C LEU A 88 3.47 -0.18 19.29
N PHE A 89 4.39 -0.16 18.32
CA PHE A 89 4.24 0.65 17.10
C PHE A 89 3.52 -0.09 15.97
N GLN A 90 3.04 -1.31 16.20
CA GLN A 90 2.37 -2.13 15.18
C GLN A 90 3.21 -2.24 13.89
N SER A 91 4.52 -2.44 14.09
CA SER A 91 5.51 -2.44 13.01
C SER A 91 5.33 -3.62 12.07
N ALA A 92 5.64 -3.39 10.80
CA ALA A 92 5.71 -4.42 9.78
C ALA A 92 6.92 -5.34 10.02
N VAL A 93 6.66 -6.60 10.33
CA VAL A 93 7.67 -7.65 10.55
C VAL A 93 7.63 -8.66 9.42
N THR A 94 8.80 -9.12 9.00
CA THR A 94 8.96 -10.26 8.10
C THR A 94 9.63 -11.39 8.87
N VAL A 95 9.07 -12.59 8.81
CA VAL A 95 9.56 -13.75 9.55
C VAL A 95 10.12 -14.78 8.58
N TRP A 96 11.34 -15.21 8.85
CA TRP A 96 12.05 -16.22 8.09
C TRP A 96 12.37 -17.42 8.99
N LYS A 97 12.43 -18.60 8.38
CA LYS A 97 13.00 -19.80 8.99
C LYS A 97 14.02 -20.33 8.00
N GLU A 98 15.30 -20.26 8.37
CA GLU A 98 16.41 -20.53 7.45
C GLU A 98 16.25 -19.68 6.17
N ASP A 99 16.18 -20.31 4.99
CA ASP A 99 15.97 -19.63 3.70
C ASP A 99 14.50 -19.55 3.27
N GLN A 100 13.57 -19.97 4.14
CA GLN A 100 12.14 -19.94 3.83
C GLN A 100 11.45 -18.73 4.47
N LEU A 101 10.73 -17.98 3.63
CA LEU A 101 9.84 -16.92 4.09
C LEU A 101 8.57 -17.55 4.69
N ILE A 102 8.37 -17.37 5.99
CA ILE A 102 7.20 -17.89 6.72
C ILE A 102 6.07 -16.88 6.71
N ALA A 103 6.37 -15.61 7.03
CA ALA A 103 5.40 -14.54 7.06
C ALA A 103 5.98 -13.25 6.48
N TYR A 104 5.20 -12.58 5.63
CA TYR A 104 5.60 -11.33 5.00
C TYR A 104 4.71 -10.19 5.48
N ASN A 105 5.32 -9.10 5.97
CA ASN A 105 4.61 -7.90 6.41
C ASN A 105 3.51 -8.19 7.46
N THR A 106 3.82 -9.10 8.38
CA THR A 106 2.96 -9.48 9.50
C THR A 106 3.17 -8.53 10.67
N LYS A 107 2.23 -8.50 11.61
CA LYS A 107 2.39 -7.78 12.88
C LYS A 107 2.55 -8.77 14.02
N LEU A 108 3.19 -8.31 15.09
CA LEU A 108 3.30 -9.07 16.33
C LEU A 108 2.23 -8.57 17.30
N THR A 109 1.55 -9.49 17.99
CA THR A 109 0.55 -9.16 19.00
C THR A 109 1.11 -9.25 20.41
N SER A 110 1.98 -10.22 20.66
CA SER A 110 2.64 -10.42 21.94
C SER A 110 3.92 -11.22 21.76
N HIS A 111 4.80 -11.18 22.75
CA HIS A 111 5.97 -12.06 22.81
C HIS A 111 6.26 -12.46 24.25
N THR A 112 6.90 -13.61 24.41
CA THR A 112 7.51 -14.07 25.67
C THR A 112 9.03 -14.04 25.50
N ASP A 113 9.79 -14.59 26.44
CA ASP A 113 11.24 -14.72 26.29
C ASP A 113 11.60 -15.62 25.09
N TYR A 114 10.80 -16.66 24.83
CA TYR A 114 11.11 -17.71 23.85
C TYR A 114 10.26 -17.63 22.58
N ASP A 115 9.05 -17.10 22.67
CA ASP A 115 8.05 -17.19 21.61
C ASP A 115 7.51 -15.81 21.23
N VAL A 116 6.96 -15.73 20.02
CA VAL A 116 6.33 -14.54 19.46
C VAL A 116 5.00 -14.95 18.85
N VAL A 117 3.94 -14.21 19.13
CA VAL A 117 2.61 -14.42 18.57
C VAL A 117 2.36 -13.39 17.47
N LEU A 118 1.97 -13.89 16.30
CA LEU A 118 1.60 -13.10 15.14
C LEU A 118 0.11 -12.70 15.17
N ASP A 119 -0.29 -11.75 14.33
CA ASP A 119 -1.67 -11.26 14.23
C ASP A 119 -2.68 -12.28 13.67
N ASP A 120 -2.20 -13.32 12.97
CA ASP A 120 -2.99 -14.48 12.57
C ASP A 120 -3.19 -15.52 13.69
N GLY A 121 -2.61 -15.27 14.87
CA GLY A 121 -2.67 -16.16 16.03
C GLY A 121 -1.60 -17.27 16.01
N GLN A 122 -0.70 -17.29 15.03
CA GLN A 122 0.40 -18.25 14.98
C GLN A 122 1.48 -17.89 16.01
N THR A 123 1.93 -18.91 16.76
CA THR A 123 3.04 -18.78 17.72
C THR A 123 4.32 -19.34 17.11
N LEU A 124 5.38 -18.54 17.09
CA LEU A 124 6.68 -18.88 16.52
C LEU A 124 7.80 -18.74 17.55
N SER A 125 8.69 -19.72 17.61
CA SER A 125 9.87 -19.68 18.48
C SER A 125 10.95 -18.73 17.94
N LYS A 126 11.57 -17.95 18.83
CA LYS A 126 12.67 -17.04 18.51
C LYS A 126 13.97 -17.73 18.11
N GLU A 127 14.24 -18.93 18.63
CA GLU A 127 15.46 -19.66 18.29
C GLU A 127 15.40 -20.25 16.88
N GLY A 128 14.20 -20.63 16.43
CA GLY A 128 13.99 -21.22 15.11
C GLY A 128 13.65 -20.23 14.00
N HIS A 129 13.44 -18.94 14.32
CA HIS A 129 12.95 -17.95 13.36
C HIS A 129 13.69 -16.63 13.45
N LEU A 130 13.96 -16.05 12.28
CA LEU A 130 14.53 -14.72 12.14
C LEU A 130 13.39 -13.70 11.94
N PHE A 131 13.30 -12.76 12.87
CA PHE A 131 12.31 -11.69 12.80
C PHE A 131 12.99 -10.41 12.31
N VAL A 132 12.49 -9.87 11.20
CA VAL A 132 13.08 -8.70 10.55
C VAL A 132 12.06 -7.57 10.51
N VAL A 133 12.35 -6.46 11.18
CA VAL A 133 11.57 -5.23 11.07
C VAL A 133 12.15 -4.36 9.97
N ARG A 134 11.29 -3.81 9.13
CA ARG A 134 11.68 -2.78 8.16
C ARG A 134 11.08 -1.46 8.61
N SER A 135 11.94 -0.45 8.75
CA SER A 135 11.46 0.91 8.98
C SER A 135 10.76 1.42 7.71
N LEU A 136 9.58 2.01 7.90
CA LEU A 136 8.92 2.78 6.86
C LEU A 136 9.69 4.09 6.72
N HIS A 137 10.21 4.36 5.53
CA HIS A 137 10.78 5.68 5.25
C HIS A 137 9.63 6.69 5.24
N GLY A 138 9.60 7.60 6.22
CA GLY A 138 8.73 8.77 6.16
C GLY A 138 9.23 9.70 5.06
N GLU A 139 8.46 9.89 4.00
CA GLU A 139 8.70 11.02 3.09
C GLU A 139 8.39 12.31 3.88
N LEU A 140 9.44 13.01 4.32
CA LEU A 140 9.39 14.40 4.78
C LEU A 140 8.98 15.34 3.63
#